data_AF-A0A0P6Y534-F1
#
_entry.id   AF-A0A0P6Y534-F1
#
_cell.length_a   1.000
_cell.length_b   1.000
_cell.length_c   1.000
_cell.angle_alpha   90.00
_cell.angle_beta   90.00
_cell.angle_gamma   90.00
#
_symmetry.space_group_name_H-M   'P 1'
#
loop_
_entity.id
_entity.type
_entity.pdbx_description
1 polymer ?
#
loop_
_entity_poly.entity_id
_entity_poly.type
_entity_poly.pdbx_seq_one_letter_code
_entity_poly.pdbx_strand_id
1 'polypeptide(L)'
;MPETRFSEESEDRLVAALCHLGAFLPFFGMLAALIIWLTQKVRSRWLGFQSLQALLFQGIAFALYYLVGFGMSVGYFVFVLPLIALSETGWGDRVQFLLVPFLFLFFGMLLLIVAATFVYYLLAGIAAVNTLRGRDYRYPLIGKLTESLTSRR
;
A
#
# COMPACT_ATOMS: atom_id res chain seq x y z
N MET A 1 13.49 37.55 -9.51
CA MET A 1 13.67 36.29 -8.77
C MET A 1 12.48 35.81 -7.90
N PRO A 2 11.28 36.43 -7.90
CA PRO A 2 10.09 35.79 -7.31
C PRO A 2 9.54 34.63 -8.17
N GLU A 3 9.46 34.82 -9.49
CA GLU A 3 8.88 33.83 -10.42
C GLU A 3 9.56 32.45 -10.36
N THR A 4 10.89 32.42 -10.25
CA THR A 4 11.66 31.16 -10.17
C THR A 4 11.33 30.35 -8.92
N ARG A 5 11.10 31.02 -7.77
CA ARG A 5 10.69 30.32 -6.54
C ARG A 5 9.27 29.79 -6.64
N PHE A 6 8.36 30.57 -7.23
CA PHE A 6 6.99 30.12 -7.46
C PHE A 6 6.91 28.91 -8.39
N SER A 7 7.75 28.85 -9.43
CA SER A 7 7.83 27.68 -10.32
C SER A 7 8.40 26.45 -9.61
N GLU A 8 9.44 26.60 -8.79
CA GLU A 8 10.04 25.50 -8.02
C GLU A 8 9.04 24.91 -7.01
N GLU A 9 8.28 25.74 -6.31
CA GLU A 9 7.24 25.25 -5.39
C GLU A 9 6.11 24.50 -6.12
N SER A 10 5.70 25.00 -7.29
CA SER A 10 4.69 24.32 -8.11
C SER A 10 5.19 22.98 -8.63
N GLU A 11 6.45 22.90 -9.04
CA GLU A 11 7.10 21.65 -9.45
C GLU A 11 7.16 20.66 -8.30
N ASP A 12 7.60 21.08 -7.11
CA ASP A 12 7.64 20.24 -5.91
C ASP A 12 6.26 19.63 -5.60
N ARG A 13 5.20 20.45 -5.68
CA ARG A 13 3.81 20.00 -5.45
C ARG A 13 3.38 18.95 -6.47
N LEU A 14 3.70 19.16 -7.75
CA LEU A 14 3.42 18.20 -8.82
C LEU A 14 4.17 16.88 -8.61
N VAL A 15 5.47 16.94 -8.35
CA VAL A 15 6.31 15.76 -8.16
C VAL A 15 5.89 14.98 -6.90
N ALA A 16 5.56 15.67 -5.81
CA ALA A 16 5.03 15.03 -4.60
C ALA A 16 3.72 14.30 -4.90
N ALA A 17 2.81 14.92 -5.63
CA ALA A 17 1.55 14.29 -6.02
C ALA A 17 1.76 13.07 -6.92
N LEU A 18 2.67 13.14 -7.89
CA LEU A 18 3.04 12.01 -8.74
C LEU A 18 3.62 10.86 -7.91
N CYS A 19 4.41 11.15 -6.88
CA CYS A 19 4.91 10.14 -5.94
C CYS A 19 3.75 9.40 -5.25
N HIS A 20 2.70 10.11 -4.81
CA HIS A 20 1.51 9.47 -4.23
C HIS A 20 0.68 8.71 -5.26
N LEU A 21 0.47 9.26 -6.46
CA LEU A 21 -0.23 8.58 -7.57
C LEU A 21 0.54 7.36 -8.08
N GLY A 22 1.86 7.27 -7.82
CA GLY A 22 2.64 6.06 -8.05
C GLY A 22 2.04 4.80 -7.41
N ALA A 23 1.22 4.95 -6.36
CA ALA A 23 0.46 3.86 -5.77
C ALA A 23 -0.40 3.06 -6.76
N PHE A 24 -0.87 3.68 -7.85
CA PHE A 24 -1.66 3.05 -8.92
C PHE A 24 -0.82 2.23 -9.91
N LEU A 25 0.51 2.39 -9.88
CA LEU A 25 1.46 1.59 -10.64
C LEU A 25 2.43 0.92 -9.67
N PRO A 26 2.03 -0.18 -9.01
CA PRO A 26 2.83 -0.86 -7.99
C PRO A 26 4.24 -1.19 -8.52
N PHE A 27 5.20 -1.30 -7.60
CA PHE A 27 6.64 -1.43 -7.89
C PHE A 27 7.27 -0.20 -8.56
N PHE A 28 6.78 0.24 -9.71
CA PHE A 28 7.35 1.38 -10.42
C PHE A 28 7.11 2.72 -9.72
N GLY A 29 5.90 2.94 -9.18
CA GLY A 29 5.59 4.13 -8.40
C GLY A 29 6.42 4.22 -7.12
N MET A 30 6.71 3.07 -6.50
CA MET A 30 7.58 2.98 -5.33
C MET A 30 9.03 3.32 -5.70
N LEU A 31 9.52 2.77 -6.81
CA LEU A 31 10.84 3.08 -7.33
C LEU A 31 10.98 4.56 -7.69
N ALA A 32 9.97 5.15 -8.33
CA ALA A 32 9.93 6.58 -8.63
C ALA A 32 9.99 7.42 -7.34
N ALA A 33 9.18 7.10 -6.32
CA ALA A 33 9.20 7.79 -5.03
C ALA A 33 10.56 7.66 -4.31
N LEU A 34 11.21 6.49 -4.41
CA LEU A 34 12.56 6.27 -3.89
C LEU A 34 13.60 7.12 -4.62
N ILE A 35 13.58 7.15 -5.95
CA ILE A 35 14.50 7.96 -6.76
C ILE A 35 14.34 9.44 -6.42
N ILE A 36 13.09 9.94 -6.37
CA ILE A 36 12.80 11.32 -5.97
C ILE A 36 13.29 11.60 -4.56
N TRP A 37 13.04 10.71 -3.61
CA TRP A 37 13.55 10.89 -2.24
C TRP A 37 15.07 10.96 -2.19
N LEU A 38 15.78 10.07 -2.88
CA LEU A 38 17.24 10.05 -2.86
C LEU A 38 17.85 11.30 -3.49
N THR A 39 17.25 11.82 -4.55
CA THR A 39 17.77 12.93 -5.35
C THR A 39 17.32 14.31 -4.88
N GLN A 40 16.09 14.44 -4.38
CA GLN A 40 15.47 15.75 -4.09
C GLN A 40 15.41 16.11 -2.60
N LYS A 41 15.65 15.18 -1.67
CA LYS A 41 15.53 15.43 -0.21
C LYS A 41 16.40 16.57 0.32
N VAL A 42 17.54 16.86 -0.33
CA VAL A 42 18.46 17.94 0.06
C VAL A 42 18.00 19.28 -0.50
N ARG A 43 17.46 19.29 -1.73
CA ARG A 43 16.90 20.49 -2.38
C ARG A 43 15.67 20.99 -1.64
N SER A 44 14.73 20.09 -1.36
CA SER A 44 13.44 20.42 -0.75
C SER A 44 13.11 19.43 0.36
N ARG A 45 13.12 19.93 1.60
CA ARG A 45 12.75 19.13 2.78
C ARG A 45 11.29 18.67 2.73
N TRP A 46 10.41 19.52 2.20
CA TRP A 46 9.00 19.21 2.05
C TRP A 46 8.77 18.10 1.01
N LEU A 47 9.38 18.22 -0.17
CA LEU A 47 9.30 17.17 -1.20
C LEU A 47 9.93 15.87 -0.69
N GLY A 48 11.08 15.95 -0.03
CA GLY A 48 11.74 14.78 0.57
C GLY A 48 10.86 14.07 1.61
N PHE A 49 10.10 14.82 2.41
CA PHE A 49 9.14 14.24 3.34
C PHE A 49 7.99 13.54 2.59
N GLN A 50 7.37 14.20 1.61
CA GLN A 50 6.23 13.64 0.88
C GLN A 50 6.63 12.42 0.03
N SER A 51 7.79 12.45 -0.63
CA SER A 51 8.28 11.31 -1.41
C SER A 51 8.63 10.11 -0.51
N LEU A 52 9.24 10.32 0.66
CA LEU A 52 9.50 9.25 1.63
C LEU A 52 8.20 8.68 2.20
N GLN A 53 7.24 9.55 2.53
CA GLN A 53 5.93 9.14 3.01
C GLN A 53 5.18 8.29 1.97
N ALA A 54 5.20 8.68 0.70
CA ALA A 54 4.62 7.90 -0.40
C ALA A 54 5.33 6.54 -0.55
N LEU A 55 6.67 6.52 -0.51
CA LEU A 55 7.48 5.30 -0.56
C LEU A 55 7.12 4.32 0.57
N LEU A 56 7.06 4.78 1.82
CA LEU A 56 6.75 3.94 2.97
C LEU A 56 5.31 3.42 2.92
N PHE A 57 4.36 4.27 2.53
CA PHE A 57 2.97 3.88 2.38
C PHE A 57 2.81 2.76 1.34
N GLN A 58 3.41 2.93 0.16
CA GLN A 58 3.37 1.93 -0.90
C GLN A 58 4.11 0.65 -0.49
N GLY A 59 5.31 0.76 0.07
CA GLY A 59 6.13 -0.38 0.45
C GLY A 59 5.51 -1.23 1.55
N ILE A 60 4.95 -0.61 2.59
CA ILE A 60 4.26 -1.33 3.67
C ILE A 60 2.99 -2.00 3.15
N ALA A 61 2.18 -1.28 2.36
CA ALA A 61 0.98 -1.86 1.76
C ALA A 61 1.31 -3.05 0.85
N PHE A 62 2.36 -2.93 0.03
CA PHE A 62 2.86 -4.01 -0.82
C PHE A 62 3.29 -5.22 0.00
N ALA A 63 4.12 -5.03 1.03
CA ALA A 63 4.56 -6.11 1.91
C ALA A 63 3.38 -6.83 2.58
N LEU A 64 2.40 -6.08 3.09
CA LEU A 64 1.19 -6.65 3.71
C LEU A 64 0.34 -7.42 2.70
N TYR A 65 0.16 -6.90 1.50
CA TYR A 65 -0.60 -7.58 0.45
C TYR A 65 -0.01 -8.95 0.11
N TYR A 66 1.31 -9.03 -0.10
CA TYR A 66 1.98 -10.30 -0.38
C TYR A 66 2.01 -11.23 0.83
N LEU A 67 2.19 -10.72 2.05
CA LEU A 67 2.16 -11.52 3.26
C LEU A 67 0.79 -12.19 3.46
N VAL A 68 -0.29 -11.42 3.36
CA VAL A 68 -1.66 -11.93 3.48
C VAL A 68 -1.99 -12.88 2.33
N GLY A 69 -1.66 -12.51 1.09
CA GLY A 69 -1.91 -13.36 -0.07
C GLY A 69 -1.16 -14.70 0.00
N PHE A 70 0.08 -14.69 0.47
CA PHE A 70 0.86 -15.92 0.71
C PHE A 70 0.20 -16.76 1.81
N GLY A 71 -0.16 -16.17 2.94
CA GLY A 71 -0.84 -16.87 4.03
C GLY A 71 -2.16 -17.49 3.59
N MET A 72 -2.94 -16.80 2.76
CA MET A 72 -4.17 -17.34 2.18
C MET A 72 -3.92 -18.49 1.22
N SER A 73 -2.89 -18.39 0.38
CA SER A 73 -2.51 -19.47 -0.55
C SER A 73 -2.11 -20.72 0.22
N VAL A 74 -1.26 -20.57 1.24
CA VAL A 74 -0.86 -21.68 2.13
C VAL A 74 -2.09 -22.25 2.85
N GLY A 75 -2.93 -21.40 3.43
CA GLY A 75 -4.17 -21.83 4.10
C GLY A 75 -5.10 -22.62 3.18
N TYR A 76 -5.24 -22.17 1.93
CA TYR A 76 -5.98 -22.90 0.89
C TYR A 76 -5.38 -24.28 0.61
N PHE A 77 -4.07 -24.36 0.33
CA PHE A 77 -3.45 -25.65 0.02
C PHE A 77 -3.45 -26.61 1.20
N VAL A 78 -3.16 -26.12 2.41
CA VAL A 78 -3.11 -26.93 3.63
C VAL A 78 -4.50 -27.39 4.05
N PHE A 79 -5.55 -26.61 3.78
CA PHE A 79 -6.90 -26.96 4.21
C PHE A 79 -7.69 -27.72 3.13
N VAL A 80 -7.63 -27.28 1.88
CA VAL A 80 -8.46 -27.85 0.79
C VAL A 80 -7.89 -29.17 0.27
N LEU A 81 -6.58 -29.30 0.08
CA LEU A 81 -6.02 -30.54 -0.48
C LEU A 81 -6.28 -31.78 0.41
N PRO A 82 -6.09 -31.73 1.74
CA PRO A 82 -6.41 -32.87 2.59
C PRO A 82 -7.91 -33.16 2.66
N LEU A 83 -8.76 -32.14 2.55
CA LEU A 83 -10.20 -32.34 2.52
C LEU A 83 -10.68 -33.02 1.24
N ILE A 84 -10.04 -32.75 0.09
CA ILE A 84 -10.29 -33.49 -1.15
C ILE A 84 -9.95 -34.97 -0.96
N ALA A 85 -8.76 -35.27 -0.44
CA ALA A 85 -8.37 -36.66 -0.17
C ALA A 85 -9.32 -37.34 0.84
N LEU A 86 -9.75 -36.64 1.88
CA LEU A 86 -10.71 -37.14 2.86
C LEU A 86 -12.09 -37.40 2.23
N SER A 87 -12.48 -36.63 1.22
CA SER A 87 -13.78 -36.76 0.55
C SER A 87 -13.94 -38.05 -0.23
N GLU A 88 -12.83 -38.66 -0.66
CA GLU A 88 -12.81 -39.97 -1.35
C GLU A 88 -12.86 -41.16 -0.38
N THR A 89 -12.81 -40.90 0.93
CA THR A 89 -12.95 -41.93 1.97
C THR A 89 -14.41 -42.07 2.43
N GLY A 90 -14.68 -43.00 3.34
CA GLY A 90 -16.00 -43.12 3.99
C GLY A 90 -16.43 -41.90 4.84
N TRP A 91 -15.64 -40.82 4.87
CA TRP A 91 -15.89 -39.59 5.63
C TRP A 91 -16.41 -38.42 4.77
N GLY A 92 -16.70 -38.63 3.49
CA GLY A 92 -17.12 -37.57 2.55
C GLY A 92 -18.25 -36.66 3.05
N ASP A 93 -19.30 -37.24 3.64
CA ASP A 93 -20.45 -36.48 4.16
C ASP A 93 -20.09 -35.52 5.29
N ARG A 94 -18.95 -35.72 5.95
CA ARG A 94 -18.47 -34.85 7.05
C ARG A 94 -17.58 -33.71 6.56
N VAL A 95 -16.99 -33.83 5.37
CA VAL A 95 -16.09 -32.82 4.78
C VAL A 95 -16.80 -31.47 4.61
N GLN A 96 -18.08 -31.49 4.23
CA GLN A 96 -18.86 -30.26 4.03
C GLN A 96 -18.94 -29.36 5.27
N PHE A 97 -18.97 -29.94 6.48
CA PHE A 97 -19.02 -29.18 7.73
C PHE A 97 -17.72 -28.42 8.03
N LEU A 98 -16.61 -28.85 7.43
CA LEU A 98 -15.31 -28.16 7.50
C LEU A 98 -15.11 -27.22 6.32
N LEU A 99 -15.49 -27.66 5.11
CA LEU A 99 -15.27 -26.92 3.88
C LEU A 99 -16.11 -25.64 3.82
N VAL A 100 -17.40 -25.69 4.19
CA VAL A 100 -18.29 -24.52 4.07
C VAL A 100 -17.82 -23.35 4.95
N PRO A 101 -17.57 -23.52 6.27
CA PRO A 101 -17.05 -22.43 7.09
C PRO A 101 -15.70 -21.91 6.60
N PHE A 102 -14.81 -22.79 6.13
CA PHE A 102 -13.54 -22.38 5.55
C PHE A 102 -13.72 -21.49 4.32
N LEU A 103 -14.61 -21.86 3.39
CA LEU A 103 -14.90 -21.04 2.22
C LEU A 103 -15.48 -19.68 2.61
N PHE A 104 -16.40 -19.64 3.59
CA PHE A 104 -16.91 -18.37 4.12
C PHE A 104 -15.81 -17.48 4.68
N LEU A 105 -14.88 -18.03 5.46
CA LEU A 105 -13.74 -17.30 5.99
C LEU A 105 -12.78 -16.85 4.88
N PHE A 106 -12.52 -17.73 3.90
CA PHE A 106 -11.63 -17.46 2.78
C PHE A 106 -12.17 -16.34 1.89
N PHE A 107 -13.42 -16.45 1.44
CA PHE A 107 -14.07 -15.41 0.63
C PHE A 107 -14.34 -14.13 1.43
N GLY A 108 -14.64 -14.25 2.71
CA GLY A 108 -14.74 -13.10 3.62
C GLY A 108 -13.42 -12.33 3.70
N MET A 109 -12.30 -13.02 3.85
CA MET A 109 -10.97 -12.39 3.85
C MET A 109 -10.62 -11.80 2.49
N LEU A 110 -10.99 -12.46 1.38
CA LEU A 110 -10.80 -11.93 0.04
C LEU A 110 -11.56 -10.60 -0.15
N LEU A 111 -12.81 -10.51 0.33
CA LEU A 111 -13.59 -9.28 0.31
C LEU A 111 -12.92 -8.17 1.13
N LEU A 112 -12.36 -8.50 2.30
CA LEU A 112 -11.63 -7.54 3.12
C LEU A 112 -10.37 -7.02 2.41
N ILE A 113 -9.65 -7.87 1.68
CA ILE A 113 -8.50 -7.44 0.87
C ILE A 113 -8.95 -6.45 -0.22
N VAL A 114 -10.04 -6.75 -0.95
CA VAL A 114 -10.58 -5.84 -1.97
C VAL A 114 -10.97 -4.50 -1.35
N ALA A 115 -11.66 -4.51 -0.21
CA ALA A 115 -12.04 -3.29 0.51
C ALA A 115 -10.80 -2.50 0.97
N ALA A 116 -9.78 -3.19 1.51
CA ALA A 116 -8.52 -2.56 1.93
C ALA A 116 -7.76 -1.94 0.75
N THR A 117 -7.71 -2.61 -0.40
CA THR A 117 -7.12 -2.09 -1.64
C THR A 117 -7.85 -0.84 -2.14
N PHE A 118 -9.18 -0.81 -2.06
CA PHE A 118 -9.96 0.38 -2.38
C PHE A 118 -9.61 1.56 -1.46
N VAL A 119 -9.55 1.32 -0.15
CA VAL A 119 -9.15 2.35 0.83
C VAL A 119 -7.72 2.83 0.57
N TYR A 120 -6.79 1.92 0.23
CA TYR A 120 -5.41 2.25 -0.13
C TYR A 120 -5.35 3.22 -1.32
N TYR A 121 -6.06 2.93 -2.41
CA TYR A 121 -6.08 3.81 -3.59
C TYR A 121 -6.78 5.15 -3.30
N LEU A 122 -7.85 5.13 -2.50
CA LEU A 122 -8.53 6.35 -2.08
C LEU A 122 -7.59 7.27 -1.28
N LEU A 123 -6.87 6.73 -0.31
CA LEU A 123 -5.91 7.48 0.49
C LEU A 123 -4.76 8.03 -0.38
N ALA A 124 -4.26 7.26 -1.34
CA ALA A 124 -3.25 7.72 -2.29
C ALA A 124 -3.76 8.89 -3.17
N GLY A 125 -5.00 8.79 -3.67
CA GLY A 125 -5.64 9.87 -4.43
C GLY A 125 -5.85 11.13 -3.59
N ILE A 126 -6.34 11.00 -2.35
CA ILE A 126 -6.49 12.11 -1.42
C ILE A 126 -5.13 12.77 -1.12
N ALA A 127 -4.09 11.97 -0.92
CA ALA A 127 -2.74 12.46 -0.69
C ALA A 127 -2.26 13.31 -1.87
N ALA A 128 -2.39 12.78 -3.10
CA ALA A 128 -2.01 13.46 -4.32
C ALA A 128 -2.78 14.78 -4.52
N VAL A 129 -4.09 14.80 -4.30
CA VAL A 129 -4.89 16.03 -4.44
C VAL A 129 -4.49 17.08 -3.40
N ASN A 130 -4.19 16.66 -2.16
CA ASN A 130 -3.76 17.60 -1.12
C ASN A 130 -2.38 18.18 -1.41
N THR A 131 -1.41 17.36 -1.83
CA THR A 131 -0.06 17.84 -2.15
C THR A 131 -0.05 18.72 -3.40
N LEU A 132 -0.87 18.42 -4.43
CA LEU A 132 -1.07 19.33 -5.58
C LEU A 132 -1.57 20.71 -5.16
N ARG A 133 -2.48 20.76 -4.18
CA ARG A 133 -3.02 22.01 -3.63
C ARG A 133 -2.04 22.73 -2.69
N GLY A 134 -0.83 22.22 -2.50
CA GLY A 134 0.17 22.77 -1.58
C GLY A 134 -0.18 22.57 -0.11
N ARG A 135 -1.08 21.62 0.22
CA ARG A 135 -1.40 21.28 1.60
C ARG A 135 -0.45 20.19 2.09
N ASP A 136 -0.08 20.29 3.36
CA ASP A 136 0.64 19.22 4.05
C ASP A 136 -0.28 18.01 4.22
N TYR A 137 0.07 16.92 3.59
CA TYR A 137 -0.62 15.65 3.79
C TYR A 137 0.19 14.74 4.71
N ARG A 138 -0.50 14.05 5.61
CA ARG A 138 0.04 13.01 6.50
C ARG A 138 -0.88 11.80 6.49
N TYR A 139 -0.37 10.63 6.10
CA TYR A 139 -1.12 9.39 6.25
C TYR A 139 -1.29 9.09 7.76
N PRO A 140 -2.49 8.73 8.23
CA PRO A 140 -2.76 8.50 9.65
C PRO A 140 -1.80 7.51 10.34
N LEU A 141 -1.39 6.46 9.63
CA LEU A 141 -0.52 5.40 10.16
C LEU A 141 0.96 5.59 9.82
N ILE A 142 1.27 6.23 8.69
CA ILE A 142 2.64 6.32 8.16
C ILE A 142 3.31 7.65 8.53
N GLY A 143 2.54 8.72 8.78
CA GLY A 143 3.08 10.05 9.02
C GLY A 143 4.09 10.11 10.18
N LYS A 144 3.79 9.44 11.30
CA LYS A 144 4.70 9.36 12.46
C LYS A 144 6.00 8.62 12.14
N LEU A 145 5.93 7.56 11.33
CA LEU A 145 7.10 6.82 10.91
C LEU A 145 7.99 7.70 10.02
N THR A 146 7.40 8.38 9.04
CA THR A 146 8.13 9.32 8.19
C THR A 146 8.81 10.41 9.00
N GLU A 147 8.10 11.02 9.95
CA GLU A 147 8.66 12.05 10.84
C GLU A 147 9.87 11.51 11.61
N SER A 148 9.77 10.31 12.19
CA SER A 148 10.87 9.68 12.93
C SER A 148 12.12 9.41 12.08
N LEU A 149 11.95 9.10 10.79
CA LEU A 149 13.06 8.83 9.87
C LEU A 149 13.68 10.11 9.31
N THR A 150 12.90 11.19 9.28
CA THR A 150 13.35 12.49 8.78
C THR A 150 13.98 13.32 9.91
N SER A 151 13.58 13.13 11.17
CA SER A 151 14.16 13.81 12.35
C SER A 151 15.46 13.19 12.85
N ARG A 152 15.77 11.94 12.46
CA ARG A 152 17.03 11.24 12.79
C ARG A 152 18.20 11.62 11.87
N ARG A 153 18.01 12.54 10.93
CA ARG A 153 19.03 13.07 10.02
C ARG A 153 19.21 14.56 10.25
#